data_AF-A0A0A2Y1F0-F1
#
_entry.id   AF-A0A0A2Y1F0-F1
#
_cell.length_a   1.000
_cell.length_b   1.000
_cell.length_c   1.000
_cell.angle_alpha   90.00
_cell.angle_beta   90.00
_cell.angle_gamma   90.00
#
_symmetry.space_group_name_H-M   'P 1'
#
loop_
_entity.id
_entity.type
_entity.pdbx_description
1 polymer ?
#
loop_
_entity_poly.entity_id
_entity_poly.type
_entity_poly.pdbx_seq_one_letter_code
_entity_poly.pdbx_strand_id
1 'polypeptide(L)'
;MLDSAYIYQQIPAEISPFFKIEMAEIQKKYTHLLDNIAQSIQTISQFVHLNKTVNVIISSRPFELQLQNATLSVQIFEPVLHVAIENFVFLDLNVMLSLPSPLQKACALEELAHVLMNIRDEHLVKMVVAEMLPDVAYQNGQYVAV
;
A
#
# COMPACT_ATOMS: atom_id res chain seq x y z
N MET A 1 15.73 8.37 -11.63
CA MET A 1 14.75 7.34 -11.24
C MET A 1 14.60 7.39 -9.72
N LEU A 2 13.53 6.82 -9.17
CA LEU A 2 13.28 6.66 -7.74
C LEU A 2 13.31 5.16 -7.44
N ASP A 3 13.87 4.77 -6.30
CA ASP A 3 13.94 3.39 -5.81
C ASP A 3 13.37 3.31 -4.38
N SER A 4 13.46 2.15 -3.73
CA SER A 4 12.92 1.95 -2.39
C SER A 4 13.51 2.89 -1.34
N ALA A 5 14.75 3.36 -1.54
CA ALA A 5 15.38 4.32 -0.64
C ALA A 5 14.61 5.64 -0.57
N TYR A 6 13.90 6.02 -1.64
CA TYR A 6 13.03 7.19 -1.64
C TYR A 6 11.97 7.10 -0.53
N ILE A 7 11.24 5.98 -0.43
CA ILE A 7 10.19 5.83 0.58
C ILE A 7 10.79 5.71 1.98
N TYR A 8 11.92 5.02 2.14
CA TYR A 8 12.60 4.95 3.44
C TYR A 8 13.02 6.33 3.96
N GLN A 9 13.31 7.30 3.09
CA GLN A 9 13.60 8.68 3.49
C GLN A 9 12.35 9.45 3.94
N GLN A 10 11.16 9.01 3.53
CA GLN A 10 9.89 9.66 3.87
C GLN A 10 9.27 9.12 5.16
N ILE A 11 9.66 7.93 5.63
CA ILE A 11 9.10 7.30 6.83
C ILE A 11 10.03 7.45 8.05
N PRO A 12 9.49 7.58 9.27
CA PRO A 12 10.29 7.62 10.50
C PRO A 12 11.17 6.39 10.69
N ALA A 13 12.37 6.60 11.23
CA ALA A 13 13.35 5.53 11.46
C ALA A 13 12.85 4.48 12.47
N GLU A 14 11.94 4.86 13.37
CA GLU A 14 11.36 4.01 14.40
C GLU A 14 10.42 2.95 13.83
N ILE A 15 9.73 3.26 12.73
CA ILE A 15 8.77 2.34 12.09
C ILE A 15 9.37 1.61 10.89
N SER A 16 10.42 2.16 10.28
CA SER A 16 11.09 1.63 9.09
C SER A 16 11.43 0.12 9.16
N PRO A 17 11.94 -0.45 10.29
CA PRO A 17 12.24 -1.88 10.39
C PRO A 17 11.04 -2.82 10.20
N PHE A 18 9.80 -2.32 10.34
CA PHE A 18 8.58 -3.10 10.16
C PHE A 18 8.09 -3.13 8.71
N PHE A 19 8.70 -2.36 7.80
CA PHE A 19 8.29 -2.27 6.41
C PHE A 19 9.47 -2.60 5.49
N LYS A 20 9.44 -3.78 4.87
CA LYS A 20 10.38 -4.15 3.82
C LYS A 20 9.83 -3.69 2.47
N ILE A 21 10.34 -2.58 1.97
CA ILE A 21 9.89 -1.98 0.72
C ILE A 21 10.70 -2.52 -0.45
N GLU A 22 10.01 -3.13 -1.41
CA GLU A 22 10.59 -3.61 -2.67
C GLU A 22 9.92 -2.90 -3.85
N MET A 23 10.72 -2.20 -4.65
CA MET A 23 10.25 -1.52 -5.85
C MET A 23 11.36 -1.48 -6.89
N ALA A 24 10.98 -1.63 -8.17
CA ALA A 24 11.89 -1.37 -9.27
C ALA A 24 12.16 0.14 -9.40
N GLU A 25 13.12 0.51 -10.26
CA GLU A 25 13.33 1.91 -10.59
C GLU A 25 12.08 2.51 -11.25
N ILE A 26 11.51 3.53 -10.60
CA ILE A 26 10.29 4.20 -11.02
C ILE A 26 10.62 5.63 -11.49
N GLN A 27 9.85 6.13 -12.47
CA GLN A 27 10.06 7.46 -13.02
C GLN A 27 9.70 8.55 -11.99
N LYS A 28 10.38 9.70 -12.01
CA LYS A 28 10.12 10.81 -11.08
C LYS A 28 8.69 11.38 -11.16
N LYS A 29 7.95 11.14 -12.25
CA LYS A 29 6.55 11.56 -12.36
C LYS A 29 5.63 10.91 -11.32
N TYR A 30 6.06 9.80 -10.71
CA TYR A 30 5.31 9.08 -9.68
C TYR A 30 5.61 9.55 -8.25
N THR A 31 6.44 10.59 -8.05
CA THR A 31 6.81 11.10 -6.71
C THR A 31 5.62 11.26 -5.78
N HIS A 32 4.57 11.95 -6.24
CA HIS A 32 3.36 12.19 -5.43
C HIS A 32 2.66 10.89 -4.98
N LEU A 33 2.64 9.87 -5.83
CA LEU A 33 2.05 8.58 -5.48
C LEU A 33 2.91 7.85 -4.43
N LEU A 34 4.24 7.90 -4.55
CA LEU A 34 5.14 7.33 -3.55
C LEU A 34 5.04 8.08 -2.21
N ASP A 35 4.84 9.40 -2.23
CA ASP A 35 4.59 10.19 -1.03
C ASP A 35 3.28 9.77 -0.34
N ASN A 36 2.22 9.54 -1.12
CA ASN A 36 0.95 9.02 -0.60
C ASN A 36 1.09 7.62 0.03
N ILE A 37 1.90 6.74 -0.57
CA ILE A 37 2.21 5.43 0.00
C ILE A 37 2.99 5.58 1.32
N ALA A 38 4.01 6.44 1.35
CA ALA A 38 4.79 6.71 2.55
C ALA A 38 3.92 7.30 3.68
N GLN A 39 2.99 8.20 3.35
CA GLN A 39 2.03 8.75 4.30
C GLN A 39 1.10 7.66 4.84
N SER A 40 0.65 6.72 4.00
CA SER A 40 -0.21 5.61 4.43
C SER A 40 0.50 4.69 5.43
N ILE A 41 1.79 4.42 5.21
CA ILE A 41 2.66 3.68 6.16
C ILE A 41 2.76 4.42 7.51
N GLN A 42 2.94 5.74 7.46
CA GLN A 42 2.96 6.56 8.67
C GLN A 42 1.61 6.56 9.39
N THR A 43 0.52 6.75 8.66
CA THR A 43 -0.84 6.75 9.21
C THR A 43 -1.14 5.44 9.93
N ILE A 44 -0.96 4.28 9.29
CA ILE A 44 -1.30 2.99 9.93
C ILE A 44 -0.52 2.78 11.23
N SER A 45 0.75 3.22 11.28
CA SER A 45 1.60 3.06 12.47
C SER A 45 1.09 3.82 13.71
N GLN A 46 0.19 4.79 13.53
CA GLN A 46 -0.46 5.52 14.63
C GLN A 46 -1.64 4.74 15.22
N PHE A 47 -2.22 3.80 14.46
CA PHE A 47 -3.41 3.04 14.86
C PHE A 47 -3.13 1.59 15.23
N VAL A 48 -1.94 1.06 14.91
CA VAL A 48 -1.59 -0.34 15.15
C VAL A 48 -0.32 -0.48 15.96
N HIS A 49 -0.26 -1.52 16.80
CA HIS A 49 0.98 -1.96 17.40
C HIS A 49 1.79 -2.78 16.39
N LEU A 50 2.86 -2.21 15.87
CA LEU A 50 3.75 -2.89 14.92
C LEU A 50 4.52 -4.01 15.62
N ASN A 51 4.17 -5.26 15.30
CA ASN A 51 4.75 -6.46 15.91
C ASN A 51 5.26 -7.48 14.88
N LYS A 52 5.19 -7.17 13.59
CA LYS A 52 5.62 -8.01 12.49
C LYS A 52 6.09 -7.16 11.31
N THR A 53 6.98 -7.72 10.49
CA THR A 53 7.43 -7.08 9.25
C THR A 53 6.42 -7.32 8.13
N VAL A 54 6.10 -6.26 7.39
CA VAL A 54 5.27 -6.27 6.18
C VAL A 54 6.16 -6.02 4.96
N ASN A 55 6.05 -6.87 3.94
CA ASN A 55 6.71 -6.67 2.66
C ASN A 55 5.78 -5.85 1.77
N VAL A 56 6.19 -4.63 1.43
CA VAL A 56 5.42 -3.72 0.58
C VAL A 56 6.05 -3.73 -0.81
N ILE A 57 5.34 -4.29 -1.77
CA ILE A 57 5.78 -4.49 -3.14
C ILE A 57 5.10 -3.45 -4.02
N ILE A 58 5.89 -2.56 -4.63
CA ILE A 58 5.38 -1.45 -5.43
C ILE A 58 5.85 -1.64 -6.87
N SER A 59 4.90 -1.91 -7.77
CA SER A 59 5.19 -2.16 -9.18
C SER A 59 3.97 -1.87 -10.06
N SER A 60 4.13 -2.02 -11.37
CA SER A 60 3.02 -2.17 -12.31
C SER A 60 2.80 -3.66 -12.61
N ARG A 61 1.56 -4.11 -12.81
CA ARG A 61 1.27 -5.49 -13.22
C ARG A 61 1.97 -5.88 -14.54
N PRO A 62 2.42 -7.13 -14.69
CA PRO A 62 2.49 -8.18 -13.66
C PRO A 62 3.54 -7.87 -12.57
N PHE A 63 3.29 -8.29 -11.33
CA PHE A 63 4.26 -8.11 -10.26
C PHE A 63 5.35 -9.16 -10.39
N GLU A 64 6.56 -8.74 -10.73
CA GLU A 64 7.72 -9.62 -10.79
C GLU A 64 8.74 -9.22 -9.72
N LEU A 65 9.00 -10.14 -8.81
CA LEU A 65 10.02 -10.02 -7.78
C LEU A 65 11.20 -10.90 -8.13
N GLN A 66 12.35 -10.28 -8.35
CA GLN A 66 13.60 -10.99 -8.58
C GLN A 66 14.22 -11.38 -7.24
N LEU A 67 14.22 -12.67 -6.95
CA LEU A 67 14.93 -13.28 -5.84
C LEU A 67 16.32 -13.72 -6.32
N GLN A 68 17.24 -13.99 -5.40
CA GLN A 68 18.63 -14.34 -5.73
C GLN A 68 18.76 -15.49 -6.73
N ASN A 69 17.84 -16.46 -6.70
CA ASN A 69 17.87 -17.65 -7.57
C ASN A 69 16.50 -17.98 -8.20
N ALA A 70 15.53 -17.05 -8.16
CA ALA A 70 14.17 -17.30 -8.65
C ALA A 70 13.46 -15.99 -8.99
N THR A 71 12.40 -16.07 -9.80
CA THR A 71 11.47 -14.96 -10.00
C THR A 71 10.12 -15.35 -9.42
N LEU A 72 9.61 -14.56 -8.48
CA LEU A 72 8.22 -14.67 -8.02
C LEU A 72 7.36 -13.77 -8.91
N SER A 73 6.44 -14.37 -9.66
CA SER A 73 5.48 -13.63 -10.48
C SER A 73 4.09 -13.74 -9.87
N VAL A 74 3.44 -12.61 -9.62
CA VAL A 74 2.06 -12.54 -9.11
C VAL A 74 1.19 -11.86 -10.17
N GLN A 75 0.20 -12.62 -10.65
CA GLN A 75 -0.81 -12.15 -11.58
C GLN A 75 -2.16 -12.06 -10.86
N ILE A 76 -2.70 -10.85 -10.74
CA ILE A 76 -4.02 -10.61 -10.19
C ILE A 76 -5.02 -10.61 -11.36
N PHE A 77 -5.98 -11.55 -11.33
CA PHE A 77 -7.04 -11.66 -12.34
C PHE A 77 -8.27 -10.84 -11.94
N GLU A 78 -8.99 -10.30 -12.93
CA GLU A 78 -10.25 -9.59 -12.69
C GLU A 78 -11.29 -10.51 -12.01
N PRO A 79 -12.15 -9.97 -11.13
CA PRO A 79 -12.37 -8.55 -10.81
C PRO A 79 -11.48 -7.99 -9.67
N VAL A 80 -10.44 -8.70 -9.25
CA VAL A 80 -9.67 -8.37 -8.05
C VAL A 80 -8.63 -7.26 -8.33
N LEU A 81 -8.64 -6.21 -7.51
CA LEU A 81 -7.76 -5.04 -7.69
C LEU A 81 -6.47 -5.13 -6.86
N HIS A 82 -6.44 -5.95 -5.82
CA HIS A 82 -5.33 -6.12 -4.89
C HIS A 82 -5.40 -7.49 -4.20
N VAL A 83 -4.27 -8.03 -3.75
CA VAL A 83 -4.20 -9.28 -2.99
C VAL A 83 -3.17 -9.11 -1.89
N ALA A 84 -3.57 -9.35 -0.64
CA ALA A 84 -2.63 -9.56 0.46
C ALA A 84 -2.41 -11.07 0.68
N ILE A 85 -1.15 -11.52 0.64
CA ILE A 85 -0.76 -12.89 1.00
C ILE A 85 0.11 -12.81 2.25
N GLU A 86 -0.39 -13.31 3.37
CA GLU A 86 0.30 -13.26 4.68
C GLU A 86 0.72 -11.85 5.09
N ASN A 87 2.01 -11.51 4.91
CA ASN A 87 2.60 -10.22 5.24
C ASN A 87 3.01 -9.43 3.99
N PHE A 88 2.54 -9.81 2.81
CA PHE A 88 2.82 -9.11 1.55
C PHE A 88 1.66 -8.19 1.17
N VAL A 89 2.00 -6.95 0.84
CA VAL A 89 1.11 -5.94 0.27
C VAL A 89 1.61 -5.63 -1.14
N PHE A 90 0.75 -5.79 -2.14
CA PHE A 90 1.07 -5.50 -3.55
C PHE A 90 0.31 -4.26 -4.00
N LEU A 91 1.04 -3.19 -4.35
CA LEU A 91 0.48 -1.91 -4.77
C LEU A 91 0.73 -1.70 -6.27
N ASP A 92 -0.35 -1.69 -7.06
CA ASP A 92 -0.28 -1.45 -8.51
C ASP A 92 -0.28 0.04 -8.82
N LEU A 93 0.88 0.55 -9.24
CA LEU A 93 1.06 1.95 -9.57
C LEU A 93 0.14 2.44 -10.68
N ASN A 94 -0.19 1.60 -11.67
CA ASN A 94 -1.01 2.03 -12.81
C ASN A 94 -2.47 2.25 -12.37
N VAL A 95 -2.99 1.35 -11.55
CA VAL A 95 -4.34 1.49 -10.97
C VAL A 95 -4.38 2.68 -10.05
N MET A 96 -3.43 2.81 -9.13
CA MET A 96 -3.40 3.91 -8.17
C MET A 96 -3.23 5.29 -8.85
N LEU A 97 -2.43 5.39 -9.92
CA LEU A 97 -2.25 6.65 -10.63
C LEU A 97 -3.56 7.19 -11.24
N SER A 98 -4.51 6.31 -11.56
CA SER A 98 -5.83 6.71 -12.08
C SER A 98 -6.76 7.29 -11.01
N LEU A 99 -6.39 7.17 -9.73
CA LEU A 99 -7.20 7.61 -8.59
C LEU A 99 -6.80 9.02 -8.10
N PRO A 100 -7.74 9.80 -7.56
CA PRO A 100 -7.43 11.00 -6.78
C PRO A 100 -6.53 10.70 -5.59
N SER A 101 -5.71 11.68 -5.17
CA SER A 101 -4.75 11.53 -4.07
C SER A 101 -5.33 10.93 -2.76
N PRO A 102 -6.49 11.38 -2.24
CA PRO A 102 -7.08 10.78 -1.04
C PRO A 102 -7.35 9.29 -1.21
N LEU A 103 -7.82 8.88 -2.40
CA LEU A 103 -8.13 7.49 -2.70
C LEU A 103 -6.86 6.65 -2.90
N GLN A 104 -5.77 7.23 -3.38
CA GLN A 104 -4.46 6.55 -3.42
C GLN A 104 -4.01 6.17 -2.00
N LYS A 105 -4.15 7.09 -1.03
CA LYS A 105 -3.85 6.82 0.38
C LYS A 105 -4.78 5.75 0.94
N ALA A 106 -6.08 5.86 0.69
CA ALA A 106 -7.06 4.87 1.15
C ALA A 106 -6.75 3.46 0.64
N CYS A 107 -6.44 3.30 -0.65
CA CYS A 107 -6.09 2.01 -1.23
C CYS A 107 -4.81 1.42 -0.63
N ALA A 108 -3.76 2.21 -0.42
CA ALA A 108 -2.55 1.71 0.24
C ALA A 108 -2.81 1.34 1.70
N LEU A 109 -3.62 2.14 2.41
CA LEU A 109 -3.96 1.92 3.81
C LEU A 109 -4.85 0.69 4.02
N GLU A 110 -5.74 0.39 3.07
CA GLU A 110 -6.58 -0.80 3.07
C GLU A 110 -5.77 -2.09 3.09
N GLU A 111 -4.80 -2.23 2.18
CA GLU A 111 -3.93 -3.42 2.16
C GLU A 111 -3.07 -3.54 3.42
N LEU A 112 -2.57 -2.41 3.92
CA LEU A 112 -1.83 -2.37 5.18
C LEU A 112 -2.72 -2.79 6.36
N ALA A 113 -3.98 -2.36 6.40
CA ALA A 113 -4.92 -2.72 7.44
C ALA A 113 -5.31 -4.21 7.37
N HIS A 114 -5.53 -4.76 6.17
CA HIS A 114 -5.72 -6.20 5.97
C HIS A 114 -4.59 -7.00 6.61
N VAL A 115 -3.34 -6.62 6.33
CA VAL A 115 -2.17 -7.34 6.84
C VAL A 115 -1.95 -7.08 8.32
N LEU A 116 -1.87 -5.82 8.75
CA LEU A 116 -1.44 -5.45 10.12
C LEU A 116 -2.53 -5.67 11.17
N MET A 117 -3.80 -5.53 10.79
CA MET A 117 -4.94 -5.70 11.71
C MET A 117 -5.62 -7.07 11.56
N ASN A 118 -5.21 -7.89 10.58
CA ASN A 118 -5.80 -9.18 10.24
C ASN A 118 -7.30 -9.10 9.92
N ILE A 119 -7.74 -7.99 9.31
CA ILE A 119 -9.12 -7.82 8.86
C ILE A 119 -9.26 -8.57 7.53
N ARG A 120 -10.18 -9.52 7.44
CA ARG A 120 -10.47 -10.24 6.18
C ARG A 120 -11.73 -9.76 5.47
N ASP A 121 -12.58 -9.04 6.20
CA ASP A 121 -13.85 -8.56 5.68
C ASP A 121 -13.65 -7.24 4.94
N GLU A 122 -13.99 -7.24 3.65
CA GLU A 122 -13.84 -6.13 2.71
C GLU A 122 -14.64 -4.88 3.09
N HIS A 123 -15.73 -5.05 3.82
CA HIS A 123 -16.55 -3.94 4.27
C HIS A 123 -15.97 -3.32 5.53
N LEU A 124 -15.58 -4.16 6.51
CA LEU A 124 -14.98 -3.74 7.76
C LEU A 124 -13.66 -3.00 7.54
N VAL A 125 -12.77 -3.50 6.69
CA VAL A 125 -11.49 -2.83 6.40
C VAL A 125 -11.72 -1.42 5.85
N LYS A 126 -12.72 -1.24 4.98
CA LYS A 126 -13.03 0.06 4.35
C LYS A 126 -13.60 1.06 5.36
N MET A 127 -14.46 0.60 6.25
CA MET A 127 -14.92 1.44 7.37
C MET A 127 -13.76 1.87 8.25
N VAL A 128 -12.88 0.94 8.63
CA VAL A 128 -11.71 1.23 9.47
C VAL A 128 -10.77 2.23 8.80
N VAL A 129 -10.49 2.08 7.50
CA VAL A 129 -9.64 3.01 6.74
C VAL A 129 -10.26 4.40 6.65
N ALA A 130 -11.57 4.50 6.44
CA ALA A 130 -12.26 5.79 6.39
C ALA A 130 -12.17 6.54 7.74
N GLU A 131 -12.17 5.84 8.87
CA GLU A 131 -11.94 6.45 10.19
C GLU A 131 -10.49 6.93 10.40
N MET A 132 -9.52 6.41 9.66
CA MET A 132 -8.10 6.82 9.73
C MET A 132 -7.76 8.01 8.83
N LEU A 133 -8.60 8.31 7.83
CA LEU A 133 -8.33 9.31 6.80
C LEU A 133 -9.44 10.37 6.76
N PRO A 134 -9.24 11.57 7.32
CA PRO A 134 -10.29 12.59 7.41
C PRO A 134 -10.75 13.14 6.05
N ASP A 135 -9.96 12.94 4.99
CA ASP A 135 -10.25 13.34 3.61
C ASP A 135 -10.90 12.24 2.77
N VAL A 136 -11.29 11.12 3.41
CA VAL A 136 -11.94 9.98 2.76
C VAL A 136 -13.17 9.57 3.55
N ALA A 137 -14.30 9.39 2.86
CA ALA A 137 -15.50 8.79 3.44
C ALA A 137 -15.81 7.46 2.73
N TYR A 138 -16.47 6.55 3.45
CA TYR A 138 -16.97 5.30 2.88
C TYR A 138 -18.49 5.37 2.72
N GLN A 139 -18.97 5.40 1.48
CA GLN A 139 -20.38 5.59 1.13
C GLN A 139 -20.77 4.61 0.02
N ASN A 140 -21.95 3.98 0.15
CA ASN A 140 -22.51 3.07 -0.86
C ASN A 140 -21.53 1.98 -1.33
N GLY A 141 -20.70 1.47 -0.43
CA GLY A 141 -19.75 0.39 -0.74
C GLY A 141 -18.43 0.85 -1.35
N GLN A 142 -18.17 2.16 -1.46
CA GLN A 142 -16.97 2.71 -2.10
C GLN A 142 -16.38 3.88 -1.30
N TYR A 143 -15.08 4.15 -1.51
CA TYR A 143 -14.47 5.37 -1.01
C TYR A 143 -14.83 6.56 -1.88
N VAL A 144 -15.06 7.70 -1.22
CA VAL A 144 -15.24 9.00 -1.84
C VAL A 144 -14.30 10.00 -1.17
N ALA A 145 -13.69 10.88 -1.96
CA ALA A 145 -12.92 12.01 -1.42
C ALA A 145 -13.89 13.06 -0.86
N VAL A 146 -13.52 13.68 0.28
CA VAL A 146 -14.31 14.72 0.96
C VAL A 146 -13.77 16.11 0.65
#